data_AF-A0A453RQJ1-F1
#
_entry.id   AF-A0A453RQJ1-F1
#
_cell.length_a   1.000
_cell.length_b   1.000
_cell.length_c   1.000
_cell.angle_alpha   90.00
_cell.angle_beta   90.00
_cell.angle_gamma   90.00
#
_symmetry.space_group_name_H-M   'P 1'
#
loop_
_entity.id
_entity.type
_entity.pdbx_description
1 polymer ?
#
loop_
_entity_poly.entity_id
_entity_poly.type
_entity_poly.pdbx_seq_one_letter_code
_entity_poly.pdbx_strand_id
1 'polypeptide(L)' 'GSSGQNFVDLAGSERASQTASAGMRLKEGSHINRSLLTLGKVVRQLRFVWFVFFLQELVIPVV' A
#
# COMPACT_ATOMS: atom_id res chain seq x y z
N GLY A 1 -23.93 -0.75 14.22
CA GLY A 1 -23.28 -0.98 12.92
C GLY A 1 -22.40 -2.21 13.04
N SER A 2 -22.52 -3.17 12.13
CA SER A 2 -21.69 -4.38 12.17
C SER A 2 -20.26 -4.03 11.77
N SER A 3 -19.30 -4.21 12.68
CA SER A 3 -17.88 -4.11 12.36
C SER A 3 -17.42 -5.41 11.68
N GLY A 4 -17.39 -5.42 10.35
CA GLY A 4 -16.77 -6.49 9.58
C GLY A 4 -15.24 -6.41 9.69
N GLN A 5 -14.59 -7.49 10.11
CA GLN A 5 -13.14 -7.62 10.06
C GLN A 5 -12.75 -8.36 8.78
N ASN A 6 -11.85 -7.77 8.00
CA ASN A 6 -11.28 -8.41 6.81
C ASN A 6 -9.84 -8.84 7.12
N PHE A 7 -9.59 -10.14 7.15
CA PHE A 7 -8.24 -10.69 7.22
C PHE A 7 -7.70 -10.81 5.80
N VAL A 8 -6.57 -10.16 5.53
CA VAL A 8 -5.99 -10.07 4.18
C VAL A 8 -4.56 -10.59 4.25
N ASP A 9 -4.28 -11.64 3.47
CA ASP A 9 -2.93 -12.14 3.22
C ASP A 9 -2.45 -11.66 1.84
N LEU A 10 -1.17 -11.30 1.75
CA LEU A 10 -0.59 -10.71 0.55
C LEU A 10 0.63 -11.52 0.11
N ALA A 11 0.69 -11.83 -1.18
CA ALA A 11 1.90 -12.38 -1.79
C ALA A 11 3.09 -11.41 -1.65
N GLY A 12 4.31 -11.96 -1.69
CA GLY A 12 5.53 -11.17 -1.66
C GLY A 12 5.74 -10.35 -2.94
N SER A 13 6.37 -9.18 -2.81
CA SER A 13 6.89 -8.43 -3.94
C SER A 13 8.22 -9.04 -4.40
N GLU A 14 8.39 -9.22 -5.70
CA GLU A 14 9.62 -9.78 -6.28
C GLU A 14 10.26 -8.83 -7.28
N ARG A 15 11.58 -8.91 -7.45
CA ARG A 15 12.26 -8.16 -8.51
C ARG A 15 12.41 -9.06 -9.73
N ALA A 16 11.67 -8.72 -10.80
CA ALA A 16 11.67 -9.52 -12.03
C ALA A 16 13.09 -9.80 -12.56
N SER A 17 14.04 -8.87 -12.42
CA SER A 17 15.43 -9.05 -12.86
C SER A 17 16.27 -9.99 -11.99
N GLN A 18 15.84 -10.25 -10.76
CA GLN A 18 16.50 -11.18 -9.84
C GLN A 18 15.84 -12.56 -9.86
N THR A 19 14.72 -12.69 -10.56
CA THR A 19 14.01 -13.94 -10.77
C THR A 19 14.24 -14.43 -12.19
N ALA A 20 14.35 -15.75 -12.40
CA ALA A 20 14.37 -16.34 -13.74
C ALA A 20 12.94 -16.58 -14.30
N SER A 21 11.95 -15.81 -13.84
CA SER A 21 10.55 -15.94 -14.22
C SER A 21 10.33 -15.45 -15.66
N ALA A 22 9.66 -16.26 -16.49
CA ALA A 22 9.37 -15.95 -17.88
C ALA A 22 7.90 -16.24 -18.24
N GLY A 23 7.46 -15.72 -19.39
CA GLY A 23 6.13 -15.96 -19.94
C GLY A 23 5.01 -15.64 -18.95
N MET A 24 4.17 -16.64 -18.66
CA MET A 24 3.01 -16.47 -17.77
C MET A 24 3.41 -16.12 -16.33
N ARG A 25 4.49 -16.69 -15.80
CA ARG A 25 4.96 -16.41 -14.44
C ARG A 25 5.47 -14.97 -14.29
N LEU A 26 6.16 -14.45 -15.30
CA LEU A 26 6.57 -13.05 -15.31
C LEU A 26 5.38 -12.08 -15.32
N LYS A 27 4.30 -12.44 -16.05
CA LYS A 27 3.07 -11.65 -16.09
C LYS A 27 2.35 -11.65 -14.74
N GLU A 28 2.28 -12.81 -14.08
CA GLU A 28 1.73 -12.96 -12.73
C GLU A 28 2.50 -12.09 -11.72
N GLY A 29 3.83 -12.20 -11.68
CA GLY A 29 4.69 -11.40 -10.80
C GLY A 29 4.55 -9.89 -11.04
N SER A 30 4.43 -9.46 -12.30
CA SER A 30 4.18 -8.07 -12.66
C SER A 30 2.85 -7.54 -12.07
N HIS A 31 1.80 -8.36 -12.11
CA HIS A 31 0.50 -7.99 -11.52
C HIS A 31 0.56 -7.94 -9.99
N ILE A 32 1.24 -8.88 -9.34
CA ILE A 32 1.47 -8.87 -7.88
C ILE A 32 2.17 -7.57 -7.49
N ASN A 33 3.30 -7.26 -8.12
CA ASN A 33 4.06 -6.04 -7.87
C ASN A 33 3.22 -4.77 -8.11
N ARG A 34 2.41 -4.75 -9.18
CA ARG A 34 1.56 -3.59 -9.49
C ARG A 34 0.50 -3.35 -8.41
N SER A 35 -0.14 -4.42 -7.92
CA SER A 35 -1.12 -4.31 -6.84
C SER A 35 -0.49 -3.83 -5.53
N LEU A 36 0.67 -4.39 -5.15
CA LEU A 36 1.40 -4.01 -3.93
C LEU A 36 1.95 -2.58 -4.00
N LEU A 37 2.46 -2.16 -5.16
CA LEU A 37 2.89 -0.77 -5.38
C LEU A 37 1.70 0.20 -5.19
N THR A 38 0.54 -0.16 -5.72
CA THR A 38 -0.67 0.65 -5.61
C THR A 38 -1.12 0.74 -4.14
N LEU A 39 -1.18 -0.38 -3.43
CA LEU A 39 -1.48 -0.41 -2.00
C LEU A 39 -0.50 0.44 -1.18
N GLY A 40 0.80 0.29 -1.44
CA GLY A 40 1.84 1.09 -0.78
C GLY A 40 1.72 2.59 -1.04
N LYS A 41 1.29 3.00 -2.24
CA LYS A 41 0.97 4.41 -2.55
C LYS A 41 -0.22 4.90 -1.73
N VAL A 42 -1.30 4.13 -1.66
CA VAL A 42 -2.51 4.50 -0.89
C VAL A 42 -2.18 4.63 0.60
N VAL A 43 -1.51 3.65 1.21
CA VAL A 43 -1.12 3.69 2.62
C VAL A 43 -0.21 4.90 2.90
N ARG A 44 0.76 5.17 2.02
CA ARG A 44 1.63 6.35 2.16
C ARG A 44 0.83 7.65 2.09
N GLN A 45 -0.11 7.77 1.16
CA GLN A 45 -0.93 8.96 1.00
C GLN A 45 -1.83 9.17 2.21
N LEU A 46 -2.51 8.13 2.70
CA LEU A 46 -3.34 8.20 3.89
C LEU A 46 -2.54 8.61 5.12
N ARG A 47 -1.35 8.02 5.32
CA ARG A 47 -0.44 8.40 6.41
C ARG A 47 -0.02 9.87 6.29
N PHE A 48 0.31 10.32 5.08
CA PHE A 48 0.72 11.70 4.85
C PHE A 48 -0.41 12.68 5.15
N VAL A 49 -1.61 12.42 4.63
CA VAL A 49 -2.80 13.25 4.88
C VAL A 49 -3.09 13.32 6.38
N TRP A 50 -3.08 12.16 7.06
CA TRP A 50 -3.30 12.11 8.50
C TRP A 50 -2.23 12.87 9.28
N PHE A 51 -0.97 12.78 8.88
CA PHE A 51 0.11 13.55 9.46
C PHE A 51 -0.07 15.06 9.26
N VAL A 52 -0.46 15.50 8.07
CA VAL A 52 -0.73 16.92 7.79
C VAL A 52 -1.89 17.43 8.64
N PHE A 53 -3.00 16.69 8.71
CA PHE A 53 -4.11 17.05 9.58
C PHE A 53 -3.66 17.13 11.05
N PHE A 54 -2.94 16.13 11.55
CA PHE A 54 -2.46 16.12 12.93
C PHE A 54 -1.50 17.28 13.24
N LEU A 55 -0.62 17.65 12.30
CA LEU A 55 0.27 18.79 12.46
C LEU A 55 -0.48 20.12 12.42
N GLN A 56 -1.52 20.27 11.61
CA GLN A 56 -2.30 21.50 11.56
C GLN A 56 -3.03 21.77 12.89
N GLU A 57 -3.57 20.73 13.52
CA GLU A 57 -4.18 20.81 14.86
C GLU A 57 -3.16 21.10 15.97
N LEU A 58 -1.89 20.70 15.81
CA LEU A 58 -0.82 21.05 16.76
C LEU A 58 -0.31 22.49 16.59
N VAL A 59 -0.43 23.08 15.41
CA VAL A 59 0.05 24.44 15.11
C VAL A 59 -1.03 25.49 15.33
N ILE A 60 -2.32 25.11 15.24
CA ILE A 60 -3.44 25.98 15.57
C ILE A 60 -4.05 25.44 16.87
N PRO A 61 -3.69 25.98 18.06
CA PRO A 61 -4.46 25.66 19.25
C PRO A 61 -5.90 26.12 18.97
N VAL A 62 -6.83 25.18 19.02
CA VAL A 62 -8.26 25.44 18.99
C VAL A 62 -8.55 26.57 19.99
N VAL A 63 -9.18 27.65 19.51
CA VAL A 63 -9.68 28.78 20.34
C VAL A 63 -10.56 28.25 21.46
#